data_AF-A0A7C3XQP0-F1
#
_entry.id   AF-A0A7C3XQP0-F1
#
_cell.length_a   1.000
_cell.length_b   1.000
_cell.length_c   1.000
_cell.angle_alpha   90.00
_cell.angle_beta   90.00
_cell.angle_gamma   90.00
#
_symmetry.space_group_name_H-M   'P 1'
#
loop_
_entity.id
_entity.type
_entity.pdbx_description
1 polymer ?
#
loop_
_entity_poly.entity_id
_entity_poly.type
_entity_poly.pdbx_seq_one_letter_code
_entity_poly.pdbx_strand_id
1 'polypeptide(L)'
;MNTKLIYNKTCFIKKQRSVKYVHNMLKKKTVINILLTFIIIAAAGCSNQSNIDYSNLAKCIASKDAVMYGAYWCTACAAQKKAFGDAFKYIKYIECDPRGENSKSELCLKKGIAAYPTWEFSDKTKREGVLSPEELAKITNCESK
;
A
#
# COMPACT_ATOMS: atom_id res chain seq x y z
N MET A 1 -33.53 5.75 -57.28
CA MET A 1 -33.14 4.61 -56.41
C MET A 1 -32.36 3.62 -57.26
N ASN A 2 -31.26 3.05 -56.74
CA ASN A 2 -30.23 2.21 -57.42
C ASN A 2 -29.06 2.98 -58.05
N THR A 3 -27.79 2.56 -58.01
CA THR A 3 -26.93 1.70 -57.16
C THR A 3 -25.53 1.75 -57.82
N LYS A 4 -24.47 1.44 -57.04
CA LYS A 4 -23.10 1.05 -57.43
C LYS A 4 -22.13 2.23 -57.70
N LEU A 5 -21.11 2.42 -56.85
CA LEU A 5 -19.80 1.72 -56.87
C LEU A 5 -19.15 1.90 -58.25
N ILE A 6 -17.93 2.44 -58.36
CA ILE A 6 -16.71 1.62 -58.29
C ILE A 6 -15.49 2.55 -58.13
N TYR A 7 -14.64 2.16 -57.19
CA TYR A 7 -13.31 2.68 -56.88
C TYR A 7 -12.33 2.36 -58.04
N ASN A 8 -11.52 3.34 -58.46
CA ASN A 8 -10.61 3.19 -59.61
C ASN A 8 -9.34 2.39 -59.29
N LYS A 9 -9.03 1.51 -60.24
CA LYS A 9 -7.99 0.48 -60.27
C LYS A 9 -6.67 0.99 -60.89
N THR A 10 -5.57 0.69 -60.20
CA THR A 10 -4.32 0.05 -60.68
C THR A 10 -3.50 0.61 -61.87
N CYS A 11 -2.19 0.75 -61.59
CA CYS A 11 -1.06 0.01 -62.22
C CYS A 11 0.00 0.80 -63.04
N PHE A 12 1.26 0.34 -62.87
CA PHE A 12 2.52 0.50 -63.61
C PHE A 12 3.57 1.49 -63.09
N ILE A 13 4.89 1.22 -62.98
CA ILE A 13 5.79 0.03 -62.92
C ILE A 13 7.20 0.57 -62.50
N LYS A 14 7.99 -0.21 -61.72
CA LYS A 14 9.48 -0.40 -61.61
C LYS A 14 10.45 0.74 -62.07
N LYS A 15 11.66 0.99 -61.51
CA LYS A 15 12.59 0.30 -60.59
C LYS A 15 13.90 1.13 -60.54
N GLN A 16 14.54 1.27 -59.37
CA GLN A 16 16.01 1.19 -59.11
C GLN A 16 16.30 1.70 -57.69
N ARG A 17 16.21 0.85 -56.65
CA ARG A 17 17.33 0.11 -56.03
C ARG A 17 18.58 0.98 -55.84
N SER A 18 18.67 1.68 -54.69
CA SER A 18 19.91 1.93 -53.89
C SER A 18 19.66 2.77 -52.62
N VAL A 19 18.64 3.64 -52.58
CA VAL A 19 18.49 4.62 -51.46
C VAL A 19 17.82 4.06 -50.19
N LYS A 20 17.07 2.96 -50.28
CA LYS A 20 16.38 2.37 -49.10
C LYS A 20 17.32 1.76 -48.06
N TYR A 21 18.56 1.42 -48.41
CA TYR A 21 19.46 0.70 -47.48
C TYR A 21 20.11 1.65 -46.45
N VAL A 22 20.48 2.86 -46.85
CA VAL A 22 21.09 3.87 -45.95
C VAL A 22 20.06 4.42 -44.95
N HIS A 23 18.82 4.68 -45.39
CA HIS A 23 17.74 5.13 -44.51
C HIS A 23 17.27 4.06 -43.49
N ASN A 24 17.51 2.77 -43.76
CA ASN A 24 17.12 1.69 -42.86
C ASN A 24 18.20 1.37 -41.80
N MET A 25 19.45 1.78 -42.03
CA MET A 25 20.54 1.65 -41.06
C MET A 25 20.58 2.80 -40.04
N LEU A 26 19.97 3.95 -40.34
CA LEU A 26 19.78 5.04 -39.38
C LEU A 26 18.50 4.86 -38.54
N LYS A 27 17.42 4.29 -39.09
CA LYS A 27 16.21 3.95 -38.31
C LYS A 27 16.40 2.75 -37.38
N LYS A 28 17.21 1.77 -37.75
CA LYS A 28 17.51 0.60 -36.88
C LYS A 28 18.31 0.97 -35.64
N LYS A 29 19.30 1.88 -35.74
CA LYS A 29 20.09 2.34 -34.59
C LYS A 29 19.27 3.16 -33.61
N THR A 30 18.35 4.01 -34.10
CA THR A 30 17.46 4.79 -33.23
C THR A 30 16.46 3.89 -32.50
N VAL A 31 15.89 2.86 -33.17
CA VAL A 31 14.96 1.91 -32.52
C VAL A 31 15.68 1.02 -31.50
N ILE A 32 16.93 0.60 -31.77
CA ILE A 32 17.75 -0.15 -30.81
C ILE A 32 18.09 0.71 -29.59
N ASN A 33 18.46 1.98 -29.78
CA ASN A 33 18.72 2.90 -28.68
C ASN A 33 17.46 3.19 -27.85
N ILE A 34 16.28 3.31 -28.48
CA ILE A 34 15.00 3.46 -27.78
C ILE A 34 14.65 2.21 -26.97
N LEU A 35 14.88 1.00 -27.50
CA LEU A 35 14.68 -0.23 -26.74
C LEU A 35 15.66 -0.34 -25.56
N LEU A 36 16.93 -0.02 -25.77
CA LEU A 36 17.95 -0.05 -24.72
C LEU A 36 17.66 0.98 -23.62
N THR A 37 17.21 2.19 -23.95
CA THR A 37 16.82 3.19 -22.94
C THR A 37 15.54 2.79 -22.20
N PHE A 38 14.56 2.16 -22.87
CA PHE A 38 13.36 1.67 -22.22
C PHE A 38 13.65 0.52 -21.24
N ILE A 39 14.59 -0.37 -21.57
CA ILE A 39 15.05 -1.47 -20.69
C ILE A 39 15.76 -0.91 -19.44
N ILE A 40 16.58 0.15 -19.59
CA ILE A 40 17.25 0.79 -18.44
C ILE A 40 16.24 1.47 -17.51
N ILE A 41 15.18 2.10 -18.03
CA ILE A 41 14.13 2.73 -17.22
C ILE A 41 13.31 1.65 -16.46
N ALA A 42 13.07 0.48 -17.05
CA ALA A 42 12.37 -0.61 -16.39
C ALA A 42 13.16 -1.23 -15.21
N ALA A 43 14.50 -1.20 -15.25
CA ALA A 43 15.34 -1.73 -14.17
C ALA A 43 15.45 -0.79 -12.95
N ALA A 44 15.08 0.49 -13.08
CA ALA A 44 15.15 1.47 -11.98
C ALA A 44 13.93 1.41 -11.02
N GLY A 45 12.94 0.55 -11.29
CA GLY A 45 11.66 0.49 -10.56
C GLY A 45 11.58 -0.49 -9.39
N CYS A 46 12.68 -1.12 -8.95
CA CYS A 46 12.66 -2.06 -7.82
C CYS A 46 12.92 -1.32 -6.50
N SER A 47 11.86 -0.80 -5.87
CA SER A 47 11.91 -0.39 -4.46
C SER A 47 11.95 -1.63 -3.56
N ASN A 48 13.07 -1.88 -2.88
CA ASN A 48 13.17 -2.88 -1.81
C ASN A 48 12.32 -2.42 -0.62
N GLN A 49 11.03 -2.78 -0.58
CA GLN A 49 10.23 -2.64 0.62
C GLN A 49 10.75 -3.66 1.64
N SER A 50 11.60 -3.22 2.58
CA SER A 50 11.92 -4.03 3.74
C SER A 50 10.62 -4.29 4.51
N ASN A 51 10.24 -5.56 4.61
CA ASN A 51 9.11 -5.96 5.44
C ASN A 51 9.60 -5.97 6.89
N ILE A 52 9.30 -4.90 7.63
CA ILE A 52 9.67 -4.81 9.05
C ILE A 52 8.72 -5.73 9.84
N ASP A 53 9.28 -6.73 10.51
CA ASP A 53 8.51 -7.62 11.39
C ASP A 53 8.38 -7.02 12.79
N TYR A 54 7.18 -6.55 13.14
CA TYR A 54 6.88 -6.02 14.47
C TYR A 54 6.35 -7.09 15.45
N SER A 55 6.47 -8.39 15.16
CA SER A 55 5.89 -9.45 15.99
C SER A 55 6.36 -9.41 17.44
N ASN A 56 7.66 -9.18 17.70
CA ASN A 56 8.20 -9.11 19.06
C ASN A 56 7.71 -7.86 19.79
N LEU A 57 7.72 -6.72 19.12
CA LEU A 57 7.20 -5.47 19.65
C LEU A 57 5.72 -5.61 20.02
N ALA A 58 4.88 -6.14 19.12
CA ALA A 58 3.45 -6.29 19.36
C ALA A 58 3.14 -7.21 20.55
N LYS A 59 3.89 -8.32 20.69
CA LYS A 59 3.81 -9.20 21.87
C LYS A 59 4.22 -8.48 23.16
N CYS A 60 5.28 -7.68 23.10
CA CYS A 60 5.71 -6.88 24.25
C CYS A 60 4.66 -5.83 24.64
N ILE A 61 4.12 -5.08 23.68
CA ILE A 61 3.03 -4.11 23.93
C ILE A 61 1.85 -4.80 24.63
N ALA A 62 1.45 -5.97 24.15
CA ALA A 62 0.38 -6.75 24.76
C ALA A 62 0.71 -7.24 26.18
N SER A 63 1.96 -7.64 26.45
CA SER A 63 2.40 -8.05 27.79
C SER A 63 2.51 -6.88 28.78
N LYS A 64 2.59 -5.65 28.27
CA LYS A 64 2.57 -4.39 29.06
C LYS A 64 1.16 -3.84 29.27
N ASP A 65 0.13 -4.64 29.01
CA ASP A 65 -1.28 -4.28 29.19
C ASP A 65 -1.75 -3.04 28.43
N ALA A 66 -1.06 -2.70 27.33
CA ALA A 66 -1.56 -1.71 26.39
C ALA A 66 -2.70 -2.28 25.56
N VAL A 67 -3.82 -1.55 25.52
CA VAL A 67 -5.05 -1.95 24.83
C VAL A 67 -5.47 -0.86 23.85
N MET A 68 -5.75 -1.25 22.61
CA MET A 68 -6.33 -0.36 21.61
C MET A 68 -7.85 -0.54 21.58
N TYR A 69 -8.58 0.54 21.80
CA TYR A 69 -10.02 0.65 21.61
C TYR A 69 -10.29 1.27 20.25
N GLY A 70 -11.18 0.68 19.46
CA GLY A 70 -11.52 1.21 18.15
C GLY A 70 -12.83 0.66 17.59
N ALA A 71 -13.08 0.95 16.32
CA ALA A 71 -14.21 0.41 15.59
C ALA A 71 -13.78 -0.25 14.29
N TYR A 72 -14.47 -1.31 13.86
CA TYR A 72 -14.10 -2.07 12.66
C TYR A 72 -14.12 -1.22 11.37
N TRP A 73 -15.01 -0.24 11.28
CA TRP A 73 -15.18 0.66 10.13
C TRP A 73 -14.29 1.91 10.19
N CYS A 74 -13.54 2.11 11.28
CA CYS A 74 -12.79 3.33 11.50
C CYS A 74 -11.49 3.37 10.67
N THR A 75 -11.37 4.38 9.80
CA THR A 75 -10.21 4.55 8.90
C THR A 75 -8.89 4.71 9.65
N ALA A 76 -8.86 5.50 10.73
CA ALA A 76 -7.68 5.66 11.57
C ALA A 76 -7.29 4.34 12.27
N CYS A 77 -8.27 3.54 12.66
CA CYS A 77 -8.07 2.24 13.26
C CYS A 77 -7.48 1.25 12.24
N ALA A 78 -7.95 1.29 10.99
CA ALA A 78 -7.35 0.54 9.90
C ALA A 78 -5.90 0.97 9.62
N ALA A 79 -5.60 2.27 9.69
CA ALA A 79 -4.22 2.77 9.56
C ALA A 79 -3.32 2.28 10.69
N GLN A 80 -3.79 2.29 11.95
CA GLN A 80 -3.06 1.74 13.08
C GLN A 80 -2.78 0.23 12.91
N LYS A 81 -3.79 -0.54 12.48
CA LYS A 81 -3.64 -1.97 12.18
C LYS A 81 -2.60 -2.20 11.08
N LYS A 82 -2.67 -1.42 10.01
CA LYS A 82 -1.71 -1.49 8.88
C LYS A 82 -0.28 -1.16 9.31
N ALA A 83 -0.07 -0.26 10.26
CA ALA A 83 1.26 0.08 10.76
C ALA A 83 2.00 -1.13 11.39
N PHE A 84 1.25 -2.09 11.93
CA PHE A 84 1.80 -3.35 12.46
C PHE A 84 1.73 -4.52 11.47
N GLY A 85 0.96 -4.39 10.38
CA GLY A 85 0.69 -5.50 9.46
C GLY A 85 0.18 -6.74 10.20
N ASP A 86 0.75 -7.90 9.87
CA ASP A 86 0.36 -9.18 10.47
C ASP A 86 0.66 -9.28 11.98
N ALA A 87 1.60 -8.48 12.49
CA ALA A 87 1.93 -8.45 13.90
C ALA A 87 0.79 -7.88 14.76
N PHE A 88 -0.17 -7.15 14.16
CA PHE A 88 -1.30 -6.59 14.90
C PHE A 88 -2.14 -7.67 15.58
N LYS A 89 -2.13 -8.92 15.10
CA LYS A 89 -2.83 -10.05 15.74
C LYS A 89 -2.42 -10.30 17.20
N TYR A 90 -1.25 -9.82 17.62
CA TYR A 90 -0.79 -9.92 19.01
C TYR A 90 -1.29 -8.77 19.89
N ILE A 91 -1.70 -7.64 19.30
CA ILE A 91 -2.20 -6.47 20.02
C ILE A 91 -3.57 -6.77 20.62
N LYS A 92 -3.74 -6.40 21.90
CA LYS A 92 -5.06 -6.42 22.56
C LYS A 92 -5.94 -5.33 21.95
N TYR A 93 -6.89 -5.72 21.11
CA TYR A 93 -7.88 -4.84 20.49
C TYR A 93 -9.26 -5.05 21.10
N ILE A 94 -9.96 -3.96 21.41
CA ILE A 94 -11.35 -3.96 21.86
C ILE A 94 -12.21 -3.25 20.81
N GLU A 95 -13.17 -3.99 20.28
CA GLU A 95 -14.19 -3.47 19.37
C GLU A 95 -15.26 -2.72 20.16
N CYS A 96 -15.43 -1.43 19.87
CA CYS A 96 -16.33 -0.54 20.59
C CYS A 96 -17.67 -0.31 19.88
N ASP A 97 -17.81 -0.64 18.59
CA ASP A 97 -19.10 -0.51 17.90
C ASP A 97 -19.97 -1.76 18.14
N PRO A 98 -21.23 -1.64 18.59
CA PRO A 98 -22.10 -2.78 18.87
C PRO A 98 -22.42 -3.65 17.65
N ARG A 99 -22.21 -3.15 16.43
CA ARG A 99 -22.39 -3.92 15.18
C ARG A 99 -21.17 -4.75 14.81
N GLY A 100 -20.03 -4.52 15.48
CA GLY A 100 -18.79 -5.26 15.27
C GLY A 100 -18.80 -6.64 15.92
N GLU A 101 -17.99 -7.54 15.41
CA GLU A 101 -17.84 -8.89 15.97
C GLU A 101 -17.25 -8.83 17.39
N ASN A 102 -17.78 -9.62 18.32
CA ASN A 102 -17.34 -9.70 19.72
C ASN A 102 -17.28 -8.32 20.43
N SER A 103 -18.14 -7.39 20.01
CA SER A 103 -18.18 -6.02 20.54
C SER A 103 -18.24 -5.95 22.07
N LYS A 104 -17.54 -4.96 22.62
CA LYS A 104 -17.54 -4.57 24.02
C LYS A 104 -17.92 -3.08 24.16
N SER A 105 -18.92 -2.63 23.40
CA SER A 105 -19.39 -1.24 23.41
C SER A 105 -19.66 -0.68 24.81
N GLU A 106 -20.31 -1.45 25.69
CA GLU A 106 -20.55 -1.06 27.10
C GLU A 106 -19.25 -0.84 27.89
N LEU A 107 -18.23 -1.66 27.67
CA LEU A 107 -16.91 -1.46 28.27
C LEU A 107 -16.31 -0.15 27.78
N CYS A 108 -16.39 0.15 26.49
CA CYS A 108 -15.86 1.39 25.92
C CYS A 108 -16.57 2.62 26.50
N LEU A 109 -17.90 2.56 26.69
CA LEU A 109 -18.66 3.61 27.37
C LEU A 109 -18.20 3.79 28.83
N LYS A 110 -18.09 2.70 29.59
CA LYS A 110 -17.59 2.74 30.99
C LYS A 110 -16.16 3.26 31.09
N LYS A 111 -15.34 2.99 30.08
CA LYS A 111 -13.97 3.48 29.96
C LYS A 111 -13.89 4.93 29.48
N GLY A 112 -15.00 5.54 29.05
CA GLY A 112 -15.02 6.91 28.53
C GLY A 112 -14.18 7.06 27.27
N ILE A 113 -14.27 6.11 26.33
CA ILE A 113 -13.60 6.22 25.03
C ILE A 113 -14.37 7.21 24.16
N ALA A 114 -13.80 8.39 23.90
CA ALA A 114 -14.43 9.47 23.16
C ALA A 114 -14.12 9.46 21.66
N ALA A 115 -12.95 8.91 21.28
CA ALA A 115 -12.47 8.88 19.90
C ALA A 115 -11.78 7.55 19.56
N TYR A 116 -11.68 7.27 18.26
CA TYR A 116 -11.03 6.06 17.77
C TYR A 116 -9.85 6.38 16.82
N PRO A 117 -8.74 5.63 16.91
CA PRO A 117 -8.45 4.70 18.00
C PRO A 117 -8.07 5.44 19.28
N THR A 118 -8.25 4.78 20.42
CA THR A 118 -7.69 5.21 21.71
C THR A 118 -6.86 4.09 22.29
N TRP A 119 -5.64 4.39 22.71
CA TRP A 119 -4.79 3.48 23.47
C TRP A 119 -4.95 3.77 24.96
N GLU A 120 -5.20 2.75 25.79
CA GLU A 120 -5.04 2.80 27.25
C GLU A 120 -3.81 1.98 27.65
N PHE A 121 -2.97 2.53 28.52
CA PHE A 121 -1.76 1.88 29.01
C PHE A 121 -1.94 1.35 30.44
N SER A 122 -0.92 0.64 30.95
CA SER A 122 -0.96 0.01 32.28
C SER A 122 -1.22 1.00 33.41
N ASP A 123 -0.71 2.23 33.29
CA ASP A 123 -0.90 3.35 34.23
C ASP A 123 -2.26 4.07 34.09
N LYS A 124 -3.16 3.56 33.25
CA LYS A 124 -4.48 4.14 32.93
C LYS A 124 -4.45 5.46 32.16
N THR A 125 -3.29 5.93 31.74
CA THR A 125 -3.22 7.02 30.77
C THR A 125 -3.80 6.58 29.43
N LYS A 126 -4.36 7.55 28.71
CA LYS A 126 -4.94 7.33 27.38
C LYS A 126 -4.31 8.23 26.35
N ARG A 127 -4.17 7.73 25.13
CA ARG A 127 -3.72 8.48 23.97
C ARG A 127 -4.66 8.22 22.81
N GLU A 128 -5.27 9.27 22.30
CA GLU A 128 -6.14 9.22 21.14
C GLU A 128 -5.31 9.29 19.85
N GLY A 129 -5.83 8.68 18.79
CA GLY A 129 -5.24 8.71 17.46
C GLY A 129 -4.25 7.58 17.19
N VAL A 130 -3.75 7.58 15.96
CA VAL A 130 -2.75 6.61 15.48
C VAL A 130 -1.40 6.94 16.10
N LEU A 131 -0.74 5.93 16.66
CA LEU A 131 0.63 5.99 17.18
C LEU A 131 1.53 5.08 16.34
N SER A 132 2.73 5.53 16.01
CA SER A 132 3.70 4.69 15.30
C SER A 132 4.15 3.51 16.17
N PRO A 133 4.66 2.41 15.57
CA PRO A 133 5.26 1.33 16.33
C PRO A 133 6.36 1.81 17.29
N GLU A 134 7.19 2.76 16.88
CA GLU A 134 8.26 3.35 17.69
C GLU A 134 7.73 4.16 18.88
N GLU A 135 6.65 4.94 18.67
CA GLU A 135 6.00 5.66 19.76
C GLU A 135 5.43 4.69 20.80
N LEU A 136 4.75 3.64 20.34
CA LEU A 136 4.22 2.60 21.22
C LEU A 136 5.34 1.88 21.96
N ALA A 137 6.43 1.52 21.26
CA ALA A 137 7.62 0.92 21.86
C ALA A 137 8.17 1.79 23.00
N LYS A 138 8.31 3.10 22.76
CA LYS A 138 8.78 4.06 23.77
C LYS A 138 7.83 4.14 24.96
N ILE A 139 6.52 4.24 24.74
CA ILE A 139 5.52 4.36 25.82
C ILE A 139 5.47 3.08 26.66
N THR A 140 5.50 1.91 26.02
CA THR A 140 5.42 0.63 26.72
C THR A 140 6.77 0.12 27.23
N ASN A 141 7.84 0.89 27.04
CA ASN A 141 9.22 0.49 27.34
C ASN A 141 9.57 -0.89 26.73
N CYS A 142 9.26 -1.04 25.46
CA CYS A 142 9.56 -2.19 24.62
C CYS A 142 10.63 -1.83 23.59
N GLU A 143 11.37 -2.82 23.09
CA GLU A 143 12.33 -2.63 22.01
C GLU A 143 11.59 -2.47 20.67
N SER A 144 12.00 -1.48 19.87
CA SER A 144 11.36 -1.17 18.59
C SER A 144 11.86 -2.03 17.42
N LYS A 145 12.95 -2.78 17.60
CA LYS A 145 13.63 -3.63 16.60
C LYS A 145 14.32 -4.81 17.25
#